data_AF-A0A7S1JFL7-F1
#
_entry.id   AF-A0A7S1JFL7-F1
#
_cell.length_a   1.000
_cell.length_b   1.000
_cell.length_c   1.000
_cell.angle_alpha   90.00
_cell.angle_beta   90.00
_cell.angle_gamma   90.00
#
_symmetry.space_group_name_H-M   'P 1'
#
loop_
_entity.id
_entity.type
_entity.pdbx_description
1 polymer ?
#
loop_
_entity_poly.entity_id
_entity_poly.type
_entity_poly.pdbx_seq_one_letter_code
_entity_poly.pdbx_strand_id
1 'polypeptide(L)'
;MAIALVRGFFFALACDWRIMRTGFGWMCLPEVNLGMRLQVGFAELVKAKLPPALLRESVLLATRYTSQAALAKGLIDAECPVEELMARALAMAEERLQETLKLDQFDPKALKQIKTELYTDAHEALSRGQPIGFPSASARL
;
A
#
# COMPACT_ATOMS: atom_id res chain seq x y z
N MET A 1 -19.36 1.15 -13.14
CA MET A 1 -19.15 1.71 -11.78
C MET A 1 -17.78 1.25 -11.29
N ALA A 2 -16.74 2.05 -11.51
CA ALA A 2 -15.38 1.70 -11.12
C ALA A 2 -15.15 2.11 -9.66
N ILE A 3 -15.07 1.13 -8.75
CA ILE A 3 -14.73 1.38 -7.36
C ILE A 3 -13.21 1.61 -7.32
N ALA A 4 -12.78 2.87 -7.32
CA ALA A 4 -11.42 3.26 -6.95
C ALA A 4 -11.41 3.55 -5.44
N LEU A 5 -11.02 2.55 -4.64
CA LEU A 5 -10.78 2.76 -3.21
C LEU A 5 -9.43 3.47 -3.05
N VAL A 6 -9.44 4.80 -2.90
CA VAL A 6 -8.25 5.59 -2.51
C VAL A 6 -7.59 5.01 -1.26
N ARG A 7 -8.42 4.62 -0.28
CA ARG A 7 -7.97 3.87 0.92
C ARG A 7 -7.46 2.47 0.63
N GLY A 8 -7.93 1.82 -0.43
CA GLY A 8 -7.56 0.45 -0.78
C GLY A 8 -6.08 0.36 -1.16
N PHE A 9 -5.55 1.38 -1.83
CA PHE A 9 -4.12 1.39 -2.15
C PHE A 9 -3.26 1.61 -0.90
N PHE A 10 -3.56 2.62 -0.07
CA PHE A 10 -2.83 2.79 1.20
C PHE A 10 -2.90 1.54 2.09
N PHE A 11 -4.07 0.90 2.16
CA PHE A 11 -4.22 -0.35 2.90
C PHE A 11 -3.39 -1.48 2.31
N ALA A 12 -3.39 -1.64 0.98
CA ALA A 12 -2.51 -2.59 0.31
C ALA A 12 -1.04 -2.30 0.59
N LEU A 13 -0.61 -1.03 0.58
CA LEU A 13 0.77 -0.64 0.93
C LEU A 13 1.12 -0.96 2.38
N ALA A 14 0.14 -0.95 3.30
CA ALA A 14 0.37 -1.35 4.69
C ALA A 14 0.62 -2.86 4.87
N CYS A 15 0.23 -3.68 3.89
CA CYS A 15 0.55 -5.11 3.86
C CYS A 15 2.03 -5.35 3.48
N ASP A 16 2.54 -6.53 3.80
CA ASP A 16 3.88 -6.95 3.41
C ASP A 16 3.91 -7.50 1.98
N TRP A 17 2.91 -8.33 1.65
CA TRP A 17 2.68 -8.89 0.32
C TRP A 17 1.31 -8.52 -0.20
N ARG A 18 1.20 -8.35 -1.51
CA ARG A 18 0.03 -7.82 -2.18
C ARG A 18 -0.33 -8.69 -3.38
N ILE A 19 -1.61 -9.05 -3.47
CA ILE A 19 -2.17 -9.73 -4.63
C ILE A 19 -3.34 -8.91 -5.16
N MET A 20 -3.47 -8.85 -6.49
CA MET A 20 -4.56 -8.12 -7.15
C MET A 20 -5.33 -9.03 -8.09
N ARG A 21 -6.65 -8.89 -8.13
CA ARG A 21 -7.46 -9.59 -9.13
C ARG A 21 -7.21 -9.05 -10.54
N THR A 22 -7.29 -9.92 -11.54
CA THR A 22 -7.24 -9.55 -12.95
C THR A 22 -8.60 -9.02 -13.45
N GLY A 23 -8.57 -8.33 -14.60
CA GLY A 23 -9.76 -7.97 -15.38
C GLY A 23 -10.66 -6.86 -14.82
N PHE A 24 -10.40 -6.37 -13.60
CA PHE A 24 -11.20 -5.28 -13.02
C PHE A 24 -10.41 -4.40 -12.04
N GLY A 25 -10.57 -3.08 -12.17
CA GLY A 25 -10.00 -2.09 -11.28
C GLY A 25 -8.56 -1.67 -11.62
N TRP A 26 -8.05 -0.71 -10.87
CA TRP A 26 -6.69 -0.20 -10.99
C TRP A 26 -6.18 0.26 -9.62
N MET A 27 -4.87 0.15 -9.41
CA MET A 27 -4.19 0.79 -8.27
C MET A 27 -3.84 2.23 -8.68
N CYS A 28 -4.19 3.21 -7.86
CA CYS A 28 -3.98 4.64 -8.16
C CYS A 28 -4.05 5.47 -6.88
N LEU A 29 -3.24 6.53 -6.81
CA LEU A 29 -3.28 7.59 -5.81
C LEU A 29 -3.80 8.88 -6.47
N PRO A 30 -5.11 9.16 -6.44
CA PRO A 30 -5.72 10.24 -7.23
C PRO A 30 -5.74 11.59 -6.50
N GLU A 31 -5.08 11.75 -5.36
CA GLU A 31 -5.15 12.93 -4.49
C GLU A 31 -4.92 14.23 -5.25
N VAL A 32 -3.92 14.25 -6.15
CA VAL A 32 -3.60 15.42 -6.98
C VAL A 32 -4.75 15.82 -7.92
N ASN A 33 -5.48 14.86 -8.48
CA ASN A 33 -6.64 15.12 -9.34
C ASN A 33 -7.86 15.57 -8.53
N LEU A 34 -7.94 15.19 -7.26
CA LEU A 34 -9.03 15.54 -6.35
C LEU A 34 -8.79 16.87 -5.61
N GLY A 35 -7.64 17.52 -5.83
CA GLY A 35 -7.24 18.70 -5.06
C GLY A 35 -7.06 18.41 -3.57
N MET A 36 -6.78 17.15 -3.22
CA MET A 36 -6.56 16.71 -1.85
C MET A 36 -5.07 16.70 -1.54
N ARG A 37 -4.74 16.99 -0.28
CA ARG A 37 -3.37 16.87 0.22
C ARG A 37 -3.09 15.43 0.63
N LEU A 38 -1.92 14.90 0.27
CA LEU A 38 -1.42 13.66 0.83
C LEU A 38 -1.02 13.91 2.29
N GLN A 39 -1.75 13.32 3.24
CA GLN A 39 -1.46 13.51 4.66
C GLN A 39 -0.09 12.94 5.02
N VAL A 40 0.57 13.52 6.02
CA VAL A 40 1.93 13.15 6.43
C VAL A 40 2.07 11.64 6.68
N GLY A 41 1.15 11.03 7.45
CA GLY A 41 1.17 9.59 7.70
C GLY A 41 1.11 8.73 6.43
N PHE A 42 0.27 9.10 5.46
CA PHE A 42 0.20 8.39 4.18
C PHE A 42 1.40 8.69 3.28
N ALA A 43 1.97 9.89 3.34
CA ALA A 43 3.19 10.23 2.61
C ALA A 43 4.38 9.40 3.10
N GLU A 44 4.55 9.24 4.41
CA GLU A 44 5.59 8.37 4.98
C GLU A 44 5.34 6.90 4.60
N LEU A 45 4.09 6.43 4.63
CA LEU A 45 3.76 5.07 4.20
C LEU A 45 4.14 4.80 2.74
N VAL A 46 3.81 5.71 1.82
CA VAL A 46 4.14 5.55 0.40
C VAL A 46 5.65 5.62 0.19
N LYS A 47 6.36 6.53 0.88
CA LYS A 47 7.82 6.60 0.86
C LYS A 47 8.49 5.32 1.33
N ALA A 48 7.95 4.70 2.37
CA ALA A 48 8.48 3.46 2.92
C ALA A 48 8.26 2.24 2.01
N LYS A 49 7.24 2.27 1.14
CA LYS A 49 6.77 1.08 0.41
C LYS A 49 7.01 1.12 -1.10
N LEU A 50 7.29 2.29 -1.68
CA LEU A 50 7.51 2.45 -3.12
C LEU A 50 8.92 2.96 -3.44
N PRO A 51 9.55 2.47 -4.52
CA PRO A 51 10.81 3.03 -4.99
C PRO A 51 10.63 4.48 -5.51
N PRO A 52 11.66 5.34 -5.46
CA PRO A 52 11.53 6.77 -5.74
C PRO A 52 10.92 7.13 -7.10
N ALA A 53 11.17 6.35 -8.14
CA ALA A 53 10.57 6.58 -9.46
C ALA A 53 9.05 6.34 -9.45
N LEU A 54 8.64 5.21 -8.88
CA LEU A 54 7.25 4.78 -8.81
C LEU A 54 6.43 5.63 -7.84
N LEU A 55 7.05 6.13 -6.78
CA LEU A 55 6.44 7.10 -5.87
C LEU A 55 6.02 8.37 -6.61
N ARG A 56 6.95 8.98 -7.36
CA ARG A 56 6.67 10.21 -8.11
C ARG A 56 5.61 9.97 -9.17
N GLU A 57 5.73 8.87 -9.92
CA GLU A 57 4.76 8.47 -10.95
C GLU A 57 3.36 8.25 -10.36
N SER A 58 3.26 7.62 -9.19
CA SER A 58 1.97 7.32 -8.56
C SER A 58 1.33 8.55 -7.93
N VAL A 59 2.10 9.34 -7.17
CA VAL A 59 1.59 10.46 -6.37
C VAL A 59 1.41 11.73 -7.20
N LEU A 60 2.38 12.05 -8.08
CA LEU A 60 2.37 13.33 -8.80
C LEU A 60 1.57 13.28 -10.10
N LEU A 61 1.45 12.09 -10.72
CA LEU A 61 0.75 11.93 -12.00
C LEU A 61 -0.60 11.20 -11.87
N ALA A 62 -0.97 10.76 -10.66
CA ALA A 62 -2.16 9.95 -10.42
C ALA A 62 -2.27 8.75 -11.39
N THR A 63 -1.14 8.12 -11.68
CA THR A 63 -1.07 7.01 -12.64
C THR A 63 -1.96 5.86 -12.19
N ARG A 64 -2.67 5.26 -13.16
CA ARG A 64 -3.52 4.09 -12.94
C ARG A 64 -2.78 2.84 -13.41
N TYR A 65 -2.58 1.90 -12.51
CA TYR A 65 -1.95 0.62 -12.82
C TYR A 65 -3.01 -0.47 -12.92
N THR A 66 -3.09 -1.11 -14.08
CA THR A 66 -3.76 -2.41 -14.22
C THR A 66 -3.01 -3.45 -13.40
N SER A 67 -3.62 -4.61 -13.14
CA SER A 67 -2.96 -5.70 -12.41
C SER A 67 -1.63 -6.11 -13.06
N GLN A 68 -1.59 -6.21 -14.40
CA GLN A 68 -0.39 -6.52 -15.17
C GLN A 68 0.70 -5.44 -15.01
N ALA A 69 0.33 -4.16 -15.14
CA ALA A 69 1.28 -3.06 -14.98
C ALA A 69 1.78 -2.94 -13.53
N ALA A 70 0.91 -3.21 -12.56
CA ALA A 70 1.25 -3.24 -11.15
C ALA A 70 2.24 -4.37 -10.84
N LEU A 71 2.05 -5.56 -11.40
CA LEU A 71 2.96 -6.69 -11.25
C LEU A 71 4.33 -6.37 -11.88
N ALA A 72 4.33 -5.88 -13.12
CA ALA A 72 5.57 -5.52 -13.83
C ALA A 72 6.40 -4.44 -13.12
N LYS A 73 5.75 -3.52 -12.39
CA LYS A 73 6.41 -2.45 -11.62
C LYS A 73 6.70 -2.84 -10.15
N GLY A 74 6.35 -4.05 -9.72
CA GLY A 74 6.55 -4.51 -8.33
C GLY A 74 5.63 -3.84 -7.31
N LEU A 75 4.48 -3.30 -7.73
CA LEU A 75 3.43 -2.82 -6.82
C LEU A 75 2.67 -3.96 -6.14
N ILE A 76 2.63 -5.12 -6.80
CA ILE A 76 2.03 -6.36 -6.30
C ILE A 76 2.97 -7.51 -6.56
N ASP A 77 2.80 -8.58 -5.79
CA ASP A 77 3.62 -9.80 -5.84
C ASP A 77 3.01 -10.86 -6.76
N ALA A 78 1.69 -10.84 -6.96
CA ALA A 78 1.00 -11.70 -7.92
C ALA A 78 -0.34 -11.10 -8.38
N GLU A 79 -0.87 -11.66 -9.46
CA GLU A 79 -2.24 -11.44 -9.92
C GLU A 79 -2.93 -12.77 -10.22
N CYS A 80 -4.26 -12.84 -10.08
CA CYS A 80 -5.07 -14.00 -10.45
C CYS A 80 -6.55 -13.59 -10.69
N PRO A 81 -7.40 -14.46 -11.26
CA PRO A 81 -8.84 -14.23 -11.33
C PRO A 81 -9.47 -14.02 -9.95
N VAL A 82 -10.62 -13.34 -9.88
CA VAL A 82 -11.24 -13.00 -8.58
C VAL A 82 -11.70 -14.24 -7.82
N GLU A 83 -12.09 -15.27 -8.55
CA GLU A 83 -12.54 -16.57 -8.05
C GLU A 83 -11.42 -17.30 -7.30
N GLU A 84 -10.16 -17.05 -7.68
CA GLU A 84 -8.97 -17.68 -7.10
C GLU A 84 -8.26 -16.78 -6.08
N LEU A 85 -8.70 -15.53 -5.92
CA LEU A 85 -7.96 -14.50 -5.19
C LEU A 85 -7.65 -14.89 -3.74
N MET A 86 -8.65 -15.39 -3.02
CA MET A 86 -8.46 -15.79 -1.62
C MET A 86 -7.54 -17.02 -1.51
N ALA A 87 -7.77 -18.04 -2.33
CA ALA A 87 -6.95 -19.26 -2.31
C ALA A 87 -5.49 -18.94 -2.64
N ARG A 88 -5.25 -18.10 -3.66
CA ARG A 88 -3.90 -17.69 -4.03
C ARG A 88 -3.22 -16.83 -2.97
N ALA A 89 -3.97 -15.96 -2.27
CA ALA A 89 -3.44 -15.17 -1.17
C ALA A 89 -2.95 -16.04 0.00
N LEU A 90 -3.71 -17.08 0.37
CA LEU A 90 -3.32 -18.03 1.41
C LEU A 90 -2.10 -18.85 0.98
N ALA A 91 -2.11 -19.40 -0.23
CA ALA A 91 -0.97 -20.12 -0.79
C ALA A 91 0.29 -19.24 -0.83
N MET A 92 0.15 -17.96 -1.19
CA MET A 92 1.28 -17.02 -1.15
C MET A 92 1.79 -16.82 0.27
N ALA A 93 0.91 -16.68 1.27
CA ALA A 93 1.35 -16.53 2.65
C ALA A 93 2.15 -17.75 3.12
N GLU A 94 1.72 -18.97 2.75
CA GLU A 94 2.44 -20.22 3.02
C GLU A 94 3.79 -20.29 2.28
N GLU A 95 3.84 -19.94 0.99
CA GLU A 95 5.06 -19.88 0.17
C GLU A 95 6.13 -18.94 0.77
N ARG A 96 5.72 -17.91 1.50
CA ARG A 96 6.63 -16.95 2.15
C ARG A 96 7.17 -17.43 3.49
N LEU A 97 6.64 -18.51 4.06
CA LEU A 97 7.22 -19.19 5.22
C LEU A 97 8.42 -20.02 4.77
N GLN A 98 9.55 -19.34 4.53
CA GLN A 98 10.80 -20.02 4.15
C GLN A 98 11.29 -20.95 5.26
N GLU A 99 11.91 -22.07 4.90
CA GLU A 99 12.50 -23.03 5.85
C GLU A 99 13.57 -22.38 6.77
N THR A 100 14.22 -21.31 6.31
CA THR A 100 15.17 -20.51 7.10
C THR A 100 14.49 -19.81 8.28
N LEU A 101 13.17 -19.57 8.21
CA LEU A 101 12.39 -19.02 9.30
C LEU A 101 12.21 -20.12 10.35
N LYS A 102 12.89 -20.00 11.50
CA LYS A 102 12.81 -20.95 12.61
C LYS A 102 11.45 -20.85 13.31
N LEU A 103 10.42 -21.47 12.72
CA LEU A 103 9.03 -21.40 13.18
C LEU A 103 8.85 -21.95 14.60
N ASP A 104 9.68 -22.91 15.00
CA ASP A 104 9.74 -23.48 16.35
C ASP A 104 10.12 -22.46 17.43
N GLN A 105 10.89 -21.43 17.05
CA GLN A 105 11.38 -20.37 17.93
C GLN A 105 10.77 -19.00 17.58
N PHE A 106 9.77 -18.97 16.71
CA PHE A 106 9.22 -17.73 16.20
C PHE A 106 8.46 -16.97 17.30
N ASP A 107 8.92 -15.74 17.59
CA ASP A 107 8.23 -14.82 18.48
C ASP A 107 7.46 -13.76 17.68
N PRO A 108 6.11 -13.77 17.70
CA PRO A 108 5.30 -12.75 17.04
C PRO A 108 5.59 -11.31 17.53
N LYS A 109 6.04 -11.14 18.78
CA LYS A 109 6.39 -9.82 19.31
C LYS A 109 7.66 -9.30 18.68
N ALA A 110 8.66 -10.16 18.46
CA ALA A 110 9.88 -9.80 17.75
C ALA A 110 9.57 -9.35 16.31
N LEU A 111 8.71 -10.08 15.57
CA LEU A 111 8.30 -9.65 14.22
C LEU A 111 7.62 -8.27 14.24
N LYS A 112 6.70 -8.05 15.19
CA LYS A 112 6.03 -6.74 15.35
C LYS A 112 7.06 -5.63 15.59
N GLN A 113 8.03 -5.87 16.47
CA GLN A 113 9.07 -4.90 16.79
C GLN A 113 9.95 -4.61 15.56
N ILE A 114 10.42 -5.64 14.86
CA ILE A 114 11.19 -5.50 13.61
C ILE A 114 10.42 -4.68 12.58
N LYS A 115 9.14 -4.95 12.37
CA LYS A 115 8.32 -4.18 11.42
C LYS A 115 8.15 -2.72 11.86
N THR A 116 8.02 -2.49 13.15
CA THR A 116 7.92 -1.13 13.70
C THR A 116 9.21 -0.36 13.44
N GLU A 117 10.36 -0.98 13.68
CA GLU A 117 11.69 -0.39 13.46
C GLU A 117 11.99 -0.17 11.97
N LEU A 118 11.68 -1.16 11.12
CA LEU A 118 11.85 -1.06 9.67
C LEU A 118 11.05 0.09 9.05
N TYR A 119 9.87 0.37 9.60
CA TYR A 119 8.96 1.40 9.11
C TYR A 119 8.75 2.54 10.12
N THR A 120 9.78 2.89 10.90
CA THR A 120 9.69 3.83 12.03
C THR A 120 9.00 5.14 11.64
N ASP A 121 9.45 5.81 10.58
CA ASP A 121 8.89 7.10 10.15
C ASP A 121 7.40 6.99 9.81
N ALA A 122 7.01 5.95 9.07
CA ALA A 122 5.62 5.70 8.71
C ALA A 122 4.79 5.33 9.94
N HIS A 123 5.31 4.48 10.82
CA HIS A 123 4.64 4.06 12.05
C HIS A 123 4.38 5.25 12.98
N GLU A 124 5.37 6.09 13.22
CA GLU A 124 5.22 7.29 14.05
C GLU A 124 4.24 8.29 13.44
N ALA A 125 4.37 8.57 12.14
CA ALA A 125 3.52 9.53 11.46
C ALA A 125 2.05 9.09 11.42
N LEU A 126 1.78 7.80 11.25
CA LEU A 126 0.43 7.23 11.29
C LEU A 126 -0.13 7.17 12.72
N SER A 127 0.72 6.86 13.71
CA SER A 127 0.32 6.70 15.11
C SER A 127 0.05 8.02 15.83
N ARG A 128 0.74 9.10 15.44
CA ARG A 128 0.48 10.45 15.99
C ARG A 128 -0.88 11.03 15.59
N GLY A 129 -1.57 10.42 14.61
CA GLY A 129 -2.96 10.72 14.29
C GLY A 129 -3.24 12.20 14.06
N GLN A 130 -2.31 12.95 13.45
CA GLN A 130 -2.53 14.38 13.24
C GLN A 130 -3.88 14.59 12.54
N PRO A 131 -4.80 15.38 13.14
CA PRO A 131 -6.15 15.51 12.63
C PRO A 131 -6.13 16.05 11.20
N ILE A 132 -7.17 15.68 10.44
CA ILE A 132 -7.42 16.16 9.09
C ILE A 132 -7.67 17.68 9.16
N GLY A 133 -6.59 18.46 9.18
CA GLY A 133 -6.66 19.91 9.07
C GLY A 133 -7.00 20.25 7.63
N PHE A 134 -8.28 20.43 7.34
CA PHE A 134 -8.70 21.12 6.13
C PHE A 134 -8.37 22.60 6.31
N PRO A 135 -7.64 23.27 5.40
CA PRO A 135 -7.76 24.71 5.29
C PRO A 135 -9.22 24.98 4.95
N SER A 136 -9.90 25.85 5.71
CA SER A 136 -11.21 26.34 5.30
C SER A 136 -11.11 26.89 3.89
N ALA A 137 -12.09 26.58 3.04
CA ALA A 137 -12.18 27.08 1.68
C ALA A 137 -12.53 28.59 1.63
N SER A 138 -11.93 29.41 2.49
CA SER A 138 -12.17 30.86 2.61
C SER A 138 -11.02 31.72 2.09
N ALA A 139 -10.17 31.17 1.23
CA ALA A 139 -9.16 31.94 0.51
C ALA A 139 -9.10 31.47 -0.95
N ARG A 140 -10.23 31.61 -1.65
CA ARG A 140 -10.20 31.85 -3.10
C ARG A 140 -10.77 33.24 -3.31
N LEU A 141 -10.00 34.02 -4.08
CA LEU A 141 -10.17 35.42 -4.46
C LEU A 141 -11.60 35.77 -4.86
#